data_AF-A0A0F9G7H9-F1
#
_entry.id   AF-A0A0F9G7H9-F1
#
_cell.length_a   1.000
_cell.length_b   1.000
_cell.length_c   1.000
_cell.angle_alpha   90.00
_cell.angle_beta   90.00
_cell.angle_gamma   90.00
#
_symmetry.space_group_name_H-M   'P 1'
#
loop_
_entity.id
_entity.type
_entity.pdbx_description
1 polymer ?
#
loop_
_entity_poly.entity_id
_entity_poly.type
_entity_poly.pdbx_seq_one_letter_code
_entity_poly.pdbx_strand_id
1 'polypeptide(L)' 'MQYVCLRNCVVNDVLWKEGKIYNLPDSMDKHPRNFRLVGEPAPEPLQSTTEPIGDNTCQCGRECKNLAGLKAHQRGHRKD' A
#
# COMPACT_ATOMS: atom_id res chain seq x y z
N MET A 1 -12.84 18.13 -10.33
CA MET A 1 -12.01 17.14 -11.04
C MET A 1 -12.50 15.74 -10.69
N GLN A 2 -12.42 14.80 -11.63
CA GLN A 2 -12.84 13.41 -11.41
C GLN A 2 -11.70 12.61 -10.78
N TYR A 3 -12.00 11.82 -9.75
CA TYR A 3 -11.05 10.96 -9.08
C TYR A 3 -11.63 9.57 -8.88
N VAL A 4 -10.79 8.54 -9.04
CA VAL A 4 -11.12 7.17 -8.69
C VAL A 4 -10.75 6.92 -7.24
N CYS A 5 -11.68 6.32 -6.51
CA CYS A 5 -11.48 5.89 -5.14
C CYS A 5 -10.63 4.61 -5.14
N LEU A 6 -9.45 4.64 -4.53
CA LEU A 6 -8.53 3.49 -4.47
C LEU A 6 -8.85 2.52 -3.34
N ARG A 7 -9.66 2.94 -2.36
CA ARG A 7 -10.12 2.14 -1.22
C ARG A 7 -11.51 2.57 -0.77
N ASN A 8 -12.20 1.71 -0.03
CA ASN A 8 -13.44 2.10 0.65
C ASN A 8 -13.12 3.14 1.72
N CYS A 9 -13.66 4.35 1.61
CA CYS A 9 -13.46 5.43 2.57
C CYS A 9 -14.78 6.16 2.84
N VAL A 10 -14.89 6.76 4.03
CA VAL A 10 -16.06 7.56 4.39
C VAL A 10 -15.66 9.02 4.31
N VAL A 11 -16.39 9.78 3.52
CA VAL A 11 -16.14 11.19 3.22
C VAL A 11 -17.43 11.95 3.48
N ASN A 12 -17.42 12.92 4.39
CA ASN A 12 -18.62 13.69 4.76
C ASN A 12 -19.82 12.77 5.04
N ASP A 13 -19.62 11.72 5.84
CA ASP A 13 -20.63 10.70 6.19
C ASP A 13 -21.17 9.86 5.01
N VAL A 14 -20.64 10.05 3.80
CA VAL A 14 -20.95 9.23 2.63
C VAL A 14 -19.91 8.13 2.50
N LEU A 15 -20.35 6.89 2.32
CA LEU A 15 -19.47 5.77 2.00
C LEU A 15 -19.10 5.79 0.52
N TRP A 16 -17.81 5.94 0.25
CA TRP A 16 -17.23 5.92 -1.08
C TRP A 16 -16.62 4.55 -1.32
N LYS A 17 -17.00 3.92 -2.43
CA LYS A 17 -16.57 2.57 -2.78
C LYS A 17 -15.31 2.61 -3.62
N GLU A 18 -14.40 1.71 -3.32
CA GLU A 18 -13.23 1.42 -4.13
C GLU A 18 -13.62 1.16 -5.61
N GLY A 19 -12.80 1.66 -6.54
CA GLY A 19 -12.98 1.50 -7.98
C GLY A 19 -14.04 2.41 -8.59
N LYS A 20 -14.78 3.18 -7.79
CA LYS A 20 -15.75 4.15 -8.31
C LYS A 20 -15.14 5.53 -8.55
N ILE A 21 -15.65 6.19 -9.58
CA ILE A 21 -15.28 7.54 -9.97
C ILE A 21 -16.22 8.52 -9.29
N TYR A 22 -15.64 9.55 -8.69
CA TYR A 22 -16.36 10.59 -8.00
C TYR A 22 -15.81 11.97 -8.37
N ASN A 23 -16.65 12.99 -8.29
CA ASN A 23 -16.23 14.38 -8.43
C ASN A 23 -15.85 14.92 -7.05
N LEU A 24 -14.55 15.07 -6.81
CA LEU A 24 -14.05 15.67 -5.57
C LEU A 24 -13.97 17.20 -5.73
N PRO A 25 -14.50 17.96 -4.75
CA PRO A 25 -14.29 19.40 -4.69
C PRO A 25 -12.82 19.71 -4.37
N ASP A 26 -12.35 20.89 -4.77
CA ASP A 26 -10.93 21.21 -4.65
C ASP A 26 -10.46 21.36 -3.19
N SER A 27 -11.36 21.88 -2.33
CA SER A 27 -11.16 22.10 -0.90
C SER A 27 -11.08 20.83 -0.05
N MET A 28 -11.29 19.64 -0.63
CA MET A 28 -11.27 18.38 0.11
C MET A 28 -9.86 17.78 0.12
N ASP A 29 -9.45 17.19 1.24
CA ASP A 29 -8.16 16.49 1.34
C ASP A 29 -8.13 15.28 0.40
N LYS A 30 -7.38 15.42 -0.69
CA LYS A 30 -7.23 14.40 -1.72
C LYS A 30 -5.99 13.58 -1.40
N HIS A 31 -6.08 12.77 -0.35
CA HIS A 31 -4.96 11.91 0.00
C HIS A 31 -4.64 10.97 -1.18
N PRO A 32 -3.43 10.98 -1.75
CA PRO A 32 -3.09 10.21 -2.97
C PRO A 32 -3.18 8.69 -2.77
N ARG A 33 -3.29 8.26 -1.51
CA ARG A 33 -3.51 6.86 -1.11
C ARG A 33 -4.98 6.43 -1.23
N ASN A 34 -5.92 7.37 -1.18
CA ASN A 34 -7.36 7.13 -1.24
C ASN A 34 -7.96 7.53 -2.58
N PHE A 35 -7.40 8.54 -3.25
CA PHE A 35 -7.94 9.10 -4.48
C PHE A 35 -6.87 9.26 -5.54
N ARG A 36 -7.21 8.95 -6.79
CA ARG A 36 -6.35 9.14 -7.95
C ARG A 36 -7.10 9.88 -9.06
N LEU A 37 -6.44 10.81 -9.76
CA LEU A 37 -7.08 11.61 -10.80
C LEU A 37 -7.47 10.72 -12.01
N VAL A 38 -8.71 10.87 -12.50
CA VAL A 38 -9.18 10.21 -13.71
C VAL A 38 -8.77 11.05 -14.92
N GLY A 39 -7.93 10.50 -15.78
CA GLY A 39 -7.40 11.21 -16.95
C GLY A 39 -5.87 11.35 -16.96
N GLU A 40 -5.18 11.01 -15.86
CA GLU A 40 -3.78 10.59 -15.99
C GLU A 40 -3.75 9.26 -16.75
N PRO A 41 -2.88 9.10 -17.76
CA PRO A 41 -2.65 7.78 -18.33
C PRO A 41 -2.33 6.84 -17.16
N ALA A 42 -3.00 5.68 -17.13
CA ALA A 42 -2.56 4.60 -16.24
C ALA A 42 -1.03 4.49 -16.45
N PRO A 43 -0.18 4.49 -15.39
CA PRO A 43 1.16 3.97 -15.61
C PRO A 43 0.89 2.61 -16.23
N GLU A 44 1.39 2.46 -17.44
CA GLU A 44 1.30 1.22 -18.19
C GLU A 44 1.70 0.09 -17.23
N PRO A 45 1.12 -1.11 -17.34
CA PRO A 45 1.50 -2.23 -16.48
C PRO A 45 3.00 -2.53 -16.72
N LEU A 46 3.87 -1.87 -15.96
CA LEU A 46 5.29 -2.19 -15.89
C LEU A 46 5.36 -3.48 -15.09
N GLN A 47 5.24 -4.57 -15.86
CA GLN A 47 5.83 -5.87 -15.65
C GLN A 47 5.75 -6.39 -14.21
N SER A 48 4.83 -7.33 -14.04
CA SER A 48 4.93 -8.44 -13.11
C SER A 48 6.32 -9.09 -13.23
N THR A 49 7.31 -8.54 -12.54
CA THR A 49 8.62 -9.16 -12.36
C THR A 49 8.59 -9.74 -10.97
N THR A 50 8.40 -11.06 -10.92
CA THR A 50 8.77 -11.94 -9.82
C THR A 50 10.03 -11.43 -9.14
N GLU A 51 9.91 -10.91 -7.92
CA GLU A 51 10.94 -11.03 -6.90
C GLU A 51 10.20 -11.30 -5.58
N PRO A 52 10.43 -12.44 -4.90
CA PRO A 52 9.96 -12.59 -3.54
C PRO A 52 10.73 -11.56 -2.72
N ILE A 53 10.09 -10.46 -2.35
CA ILE A 53 10.54 -9.64 -1.24
C ILE A 53 10.42 -10.56 -0.02
N GLY A 54 11.47 -11.35 0.20
CA GLY A 54 11.61 -12.17 1.38
C GLY A 54 11.52 -11.20 2.53
N ASP A 55 10.42 -11.28 3.28
CA ASP A 55 10.19 -10.51 4.47
C ASP A 55 11.41 -10.73 5.38
N ASN A 56 12.31 -9.75 5.44
CA ASN A 56 13.52 -9.81 6.26
C ASN A 56 13.23 -9.34 7.70
N THR A 57 11.94 -9.30 8.04
CA THR A 57 11.41 -8.78 9.29
C THR A 57 11.27 -9.93 10.27
N CYS A 58 11.92 -9.83 11.43
CA CYS A 58 11.69 -10.78 12.49
C CYS A 58 10.35 -10.50 13.17
N GLN A 59 9.69 -11.55 13.66
CA GLN A 59 8.46 -11.43 14.44
C GLN A 59 8.62 -10.57 15.71
N CYS A 60 9.85 -10.30 16.16
CA CYS A 60 10.12 -9.33 17.22
C CYS A 60 10.12 -7.84 16.74
N GLY A 61 9.83 -7.59 15.47
CA GLY A 61 9.82 -6.26 14.86
C GLY A 61 11.18 -5.78 14.35
N ARG A 62 12.22 -6.63 14.37
CA ARG A 62 13.57 -6.25 13.92
C ARG A 62 13.78 -6.55 12.44
N GLU A 63 14.08 -5.49 11.69
CA GLU A 63 14.43 -5.58 10.28
C GLU A 63 15.88 -6.04 10.10
N CYS A 64 16.09 -7.12 9.36
CA CYS A 64 17.41 -7.65 9.02
C CYS A 64 17.77 -7.28 7.57
N LYS A 65 19.05 -7.05 7.28
CA LYS A 65 19.48 -6.66 5.92
C LYS A 65 19.19 -7.73 4.86
N ASN A 66 19.11 -9.01 5.24
CA ASN A 66 18.87 -10.14 4.34
C ASN A 66 18.20 -11.30 5.08
N LEU A 67 17.53 -12.20 4.34
CA LEU A 67 16.83 -13.38 4.85
C LEU A 67 17.73 -14.31 5.69
N ALA A 68 19.01 -14.44 5.32
CA ALA A 68 19.99 -15.21 6.10
C ALA A 68 20.22 -14.60 7.50
N GLY A 69 20.26 -13.26 7.58
CA GLY A 69 20.36 -12.53 8.84
C GLY A 69 19.10 -12.67 9.68
N LEU A 70 17.91 -12.65 9.05
CA LEU A 70 16.64 -12.93 9.72
C LEU A 70 16.64 -14.33 10.34
N LYS A 71 17.02 -15.36 9.59
CA LYS A 71 16.97 -16.76 10.06
C LYS A 71 17.95 -17.01 11.22
N ALA A 72 19.12 -16.39 11.18
CA ALA A 72 20.09 -16.42 12.28
C ALA A 72 19.54 -15.70 13.53
N HIS A 73 18.91 -14.54 13.33
CA HIS A 73 18.29 -13.77 14.40
C HIS A 73 17.09 -14.52 15.04
N GLN A 74 16.22 -15.14 14.24
CA GLN A 74 15.14 -16.01 14.70
C GLN A 74 15.66 -17.19 15.55
N ARG A 75 16.79 -17.78 15.17
CA ARG A 75 17.41 -18.86 15.96
C ARG A 75 17.90 -18.39 17.33
N GLY A 76 18.23 -17.10 17.48
CA GLY A 76 18.57 -16.48 18.77
C GLY A 76 17.40 -16.45 19.75
N HIS A 77 16.16 -16.36 19.27
CA HIS A 77 14.96 -16.43 20.12
C HIS A 77 14.67 -17.83 20.67
N ARG A 78 15.24 -18.88 20.05
CA ARG A 78 15.04 -20.28 20.47
C ARG A 78 15.94 -20.71 21.64
N LYS A 79 16.73 -19.79 22.20
CA LYS A 79 17.51 -20.03 23.41
C LYS A 79 16.88 -19.27 24.57
N ASP A 80 15.73 -19.75 25.01
CA ASP A 80 15.26 -19.63 26.39
C ASP A 80 14.75 -21.00 26.82
#